data_AF-A0A816M2D0-F1
#
_entry.id   AF-A0A816M2D0-F1
#
_cell.length_a   1.000
_cell.length_b   1.000
_cell.length_c   1.000
_cell.angle_alpha   90.00
_cell.angle_beta   90.00
_cell.angle_gamma   90.00
#
_symmetry.space_group_name_H-M   'P 1'
#
loop_
_entity.id
_entity.type
_entity.pdbx_description
1 polymer ?
#
loop_
_entity_poly.entity_id
_entity_poly.type
_entity_poly.pdbx_seq_one_letter_code
_entity_poly.pdbx_strand_id
1 'polypeptide(L)'
;MKDCNVHQTNKTLNLIDTIPINIVLKFIGDKDVYEKFYGKMLAKRLVAQSSTSEDCKQLMISKLRAVCGFPFTSKLERMLQDNDASKNLTHEYRAYCKEKDVEDMVGFSVMVLNSTVWSFSTPSNVILSIGVIIIYCFLKQ
;
A
#
# COMPACT_ATOMS: atom_id res chain seq x y z
N MET A 1 -11.63 -21.74 15.97
CA MET A 1 -11.91 -21.11 14.66
C MET A 1 -10.64 -20.46 14.10
N LYS A 2 -9.57 -21.21 13.77
CA LYS A 2 -8.31 -20.64 13.25
C LYS A 2 -7.77 -21.30 11.97
N ASP A 3 -8.50 -22.23 11.36
CA ASP A 3 -7.90 -23.14 10.37
C ASP A 3 -8.28 -22.87 8.91
N CYS A 4 -9.14 -21.88 8.62
CA CYS A 4 -9.59 -21.63 7.23
C CYS A 4 -8.67 -20.69 6.44
N ASN A 5 -7.82 -19.89 7.09
CA ASN A 5 -6.99 -18.89 6.39
C ASN A 5 -5.66 -19.46 5.86
N VAL A 6 -5.12 -20.50 6.52
CA VAL A 6 -3.81 -21.09 6.19
C VAL A 6 -3.87 -21.95 4.92
N HIS A 7 -5.01 -22.55 4.60
CA HIS A 7 -5.14 -23.39 3.41
C HIS A 7 -5.34 -22.57 2.12
N GLN A 8 -5.92 -21.36 2.23
CA GLN A 8 -6.07 -20.42 1.12
C GLN A 8 -4.75 -19.71 0.79
N THR A 9 -3.96 -19.32 1.81
CA THR A 9 -2.65 -18.68 1.62
C THR A 9 -1.66 -19.62 0.93
N ASN A 10 -1.59 -20.91 1.31
CA ASN A 10 -0.70 -21.88 0.69
C ASN A 10 -1.03 -22.17 -0.78
N LYS A 11 -2.31 -22.22 -1.17
CA LYS A 11 -2.71 -22.38 -2.59
C LYS A 11 -2.41 -21.14 -3.43
N THR A 12 -2.57 -19.95 -2.85
CA THR A 12 -2.31 -18.68 -3.56
C THR A 12 -0.81 -18.45 -3.74
N LEU A 13 0.01 -18.83 -2.76
CA LEU A 13 1.49 -18.82 -2.83
C LEU A 13 2.02 -19.66 -4.00
N ASN A 14 1.47 -20.87 -4.19
CA ASN A 14 1.86 -21.77 -5.28
C ASN A 14 1.51 -21.23 -6.69
N LEU A 15 0.41 -20.48 -6.84
CA LEU A 15 0.07 -19.85 -8.13
C LEU A 15 1.01 -18.69 -8.48
N ILE A 16 1.47 -17.92 -7.49
CA ILE A 16 2.42 -16.81 -7.69
C ILE A 16 3.84 -17.36 -7.98
N ASP A 17 4.10 -18.64 -7.71
CA ASP A 17 5.34 -19.34 -8.06
C ASP A 17 5.36 -19.88 -9.50
N THR A 18 4.21 -20.00 -10.17
CA THR A 18 4.09 -20.78 -11.41
C THR A 18 4.41 -20.00 -12.70
N ILE A 19 4.36 -18.66 -12.71
CA ILE A 19 4.85 -17.83 -13.82
C ILE A 19 5.93 -16.89 -13.29
N PRO A 20 7.21 -17.00 -13.72
CA PRO A 20 8.27 -16.33 -13.01
C PRO A 20 8.23 -14.85 -13.38
N ILE A 21 7.92 -14.02 -12.41
CA ILE A 21 8.24 -12.59 -12.49
C ILE A 21 9.71 -12.39 -12.84
N ASN A 22 10.58 -13.33 -12.47
CA ASN A 22 11.97 -13.46 -12.90
C ASN A 22 12.13 -13.54 -14.43
N ILE A 23 11.33 -14.35 -15.13
CA ILE A 23 11.37 -14.46 -16.60
C ILE A 23 10.87 -13.17 -17.22
N VAL A 24 9.72 -12.65 -16.77
CA VAL A 24 9.15 -11.40 -17.32
C VAL A 24 10.10 -10.21 -17.12
N LEU A 25 10.70 -10.09 -15.94
CA LEU A 25 11.66 -9.03 -15.62
C LEU A 25 12.99 -9.15 -16.36
N LYS A 26 13.41 -10.36 -16.74
CA LYS A 26 14.60 -10.57 -17.58
C LYS A 26 14.41 -10.04 -19.00
N PHE A 27 13.19 -10.01 -19.51
CA PHE A 27 12.88 -9.48 -20.85
C PHE A 27 12.62 -7.97 -20.87
N ILE A 28 12.53 -7.33 -19.71
CA ILE A 28 12.39 -5.88 -19.61
C ILE A 28 13.79 -5.26 -19.65
N GLY A 29 14.14 -4.64 -20.77
CA GLY A 29 15.42 -3.93 -20.95
C GLY A 29 15.57 -2.73 -20.01
N ASP A 30 14.47 -2.06 -19.66
CA ASP A 30 14.46 -0.85 -18.84
C ASP A 30 13.80 -1.08 -17.48
N LYS A 31 14.62 -1.50 -16.50
CA LYS A 31 14.15 -1.76 -15.12
C LYS A 31 13.55 -0.52 -14.45
N ASP A 32 14.08 0.67 -14.72
CA ASP A 32 13.64 1.92 -14.10
C ASP A 32 12.23 2.33 -14.55
N VAL A 33 11.90 2.05 -15.81
CA VAL A 33 10.56 2.26 -16.36
C VAL A 33 9.58 1.34 -15.65
N TYR A 34 9.93 0.06 -15.51
CA TYR A 34 9.10 -0.90 -14.79
C TYR A 34 8.93 -0.53 -13.31
N GLU A 35 9.99 -0.07 -12.62
CA GLU A 35 9.91 0.43 -11.23
C GLU A 35 8.85 1.52 -11.10
N LYS A 36 8.90 2.52 -11.99
CA LYS A 36 7.99 3.66 -11.97
C LYS A 36 6.55 3.26 -12.23
N PHE A 37 6.31 2.39 -13.22
CA PHE A 37 4.96 1.90 -13.53
C PHE A 37 4.40 1.02 -12.42
N TYR A 38 5.21 0.10 -11.89
CA TYR A 38 4.82 -0.80 -10.81
C TYR A 38 4.53 -0.02 -9.52
N GLY A 39 5.40 0.92 -9.15
CA GLY A 39 5.19 1.82 -8.00
C GLY A 39 3.89 2.60 -8.12
N LYS A 40 3.59 3.16 -9.30
CA LYS A 40 2.32 3.87 -9.55
C LYS A 40 1.09 2.96 -9.42
N MET A 41 1.15 1.74 -9.94
CA MET A 41 0.04 0.78 -9.84
C MET A 41 -0.16 0.30 -8.40
N LEU A 42 0.93 0.02 -7.67
CA LEU A 42 0.90 -0.35 -6.26
C LEU A 42 0.31 0.78 -5.42
N ALA A 43 0.75 2.03 -5.63
CA ALA A 43 0.25 3.21 -4.94
C ALA A 43 -1.28 3.31 -5.08
N LYS A 44 -1.78 3.19 -6.32
CA LYS A 44 -3.22 3.23 -6.61
C LYS A 44 -3.99 2.13 -5.88
N ARG A 45 -3.46 0.91 -5.84
CA ARG A 45 -4.08 -0.24 -5.16
C ARG A 45 -4.12 -0.05 -3.63
N LEU A 46 -3.04 0.48 -3.05
CA LEU A 46 -2.97 0.73 -1.60
C LEU A 46 -3.95 1.82 -1.17
N VAL A 47 -4.00 2.95 -1.87
CA VAL A 47 -4.95 4.04 -1.58
C VAL A 47 -6.40 3.58 -1.73
N ALA A 48 -6.69 2.77 -2.75
CA ALA A 48 -8.02 2.19 -2.96
C ALA A 48 -8.38 1.09 -1.94
N GLN A 49 -7.50 0.79 -0.97
CA GLN A 49 -7.66 -0.27 0.03
C GLN A 49 -8.06 -1.61 -0.60
N SER A 50 -7.48 -1.96 -1.75
CA SER A 50 -7.82 -3.21 -2.43
C SER A 50 -7.57 -4.42 -1.54
N SER A 51 -8.52 -5.35 -1.47
CA SER A 51 -8.59 -6.49 -0.53
C SER A 51 -7.62 -7.64 -0.81
N THR A 52 -6.40 -7.34 -1.28
CA THR A 52 -5.35 -8.34 -1.44
C THR A 52 -4.68 -8.61 -0.09
N SER A 53 -4.38 -9.87 0.21
CA SER A 53 -3.72 -10.24 1.47
C SER A 53 -2.38 -9.51 1.63
N GLU A 54 -2.03 -9.18 2.86
CA GLU A 54 -0.77 -8.50 3.16
C GLU A 54 0.43 -9.39 2.84
N ASP A 55 0.32 -10.70 3.14
CA ASP A 55 1.33 -11.70 2.82
C ASP A 55 1.65 -11.75 1.32
N CYS A 56 0.64 -11.62 0.46
CA CYS A 56 0.84 -11.61 -0.99
C CYS A 56 1.64 -10.38 -1.45
N LYS A 57 1.41 -9.22 -0.83
CA LYS A 57 2.14 -7.99 -1.16
C LYS A 57 3.61 -8.09 -0.74
N GLN A 58 3.85 -8.56 0.48
CA GLN A 58 5.19 -8.76 1.04
C GLN A 58 5.98 -9.81 0.24
N LEU A 59 5.34 -10.92 -0.12
CA LEU A 59 5.93 -11.94 -0.97
C LEU A 59 6.33 -11.38 -2.33
N MET A 60 5.44 -10.62 -2.97
CA MET A 60 5.70 -10.02 -4.27
C MET A 60 6.91 -9.09 -4.24
N ILE A 61 7.02 -8.23 -3.21
CA ILE A 61 8.19 -7.36 -3.03
C ILE A 61 9.46 -8.18 -2.78
N SER A 62 9.37 -9.25 -1.98
CA SER A 62 10.51 -10.14 -1.72
C SER A 62 11.04 -10.79 -3.01
N LYS A 63 10.13 -11.21 -3.91
CA LYS A 63 10.51 -11.73 -5.24
C LYS A 63 11.16 -10.66 -6.12
N LEU A 64 10.64 -9.44 -6.12
CA LEU A 64 11.24 -8.31 -6.85
C LEU A 64 12.64 -8.00 -6.33
N ARG A 65 12.85 -8.07 -5.01
CA ARG A 65 14.15 -7.84 -4.37
C ARG A 65 15.18 -8.88 -4.79
N ALA A 66 14.77 -10.15 -4.92
CA ALA A 66 15.64 -11.22 -5.37
C ALA A 66 16.12 -11.05 -6.83
N VAL A 67 15.31 -10.43 -7.69
CA VAL A 67 15.62 -10.27 -9.12
C VAL A 67 16.31 -8.93 -9.43
N CYS A 68 15.83 -7.83 -8.83
CA CYS A 68 16.27 -6.47 -9.14
C CYS A 68 17.17 -5.85 -8.07
N GLY A 69 17.30 -6.47 -6.90
CA GLY A 69 18.09 -5.97 -5.79
C GLY A 69 17.34 -4.96 -4.91
N PHE A 70 18.01 -4.55 -3.83
CA PHE A 70 17.44 -3.68 -2.79
C PHE A 70 17.06 -2.25 -3.26
N PRO A 71 17.88 -1.54 -4.06
CA PRO A 71 17.54 -0.17 -4.48
C PRO A 71 16.17 -0.07 -5.16
N PHE A 72 15.84 -1.08 -5.98
CA PHE A 72 14.58 -1.19 -6.71
C PHE A 72 13.36 -1.36 -5.78
N THR A 73 13.48 -2.16 -4.72
CA THR A 73 12.35 -2.46 -3.83
C THR A 73 12.21 -1.51 -2.65
N SER A 74 13.26 -0.75 -2.31
CA SER A 74 13.28 0.14 -1.15
C SER A 74 12.06 1.08 -1.06
N LYS A 75 11.66 1.70 -2.17
CA LYS A 75 10.47 2.56 -2.23
C LYS A 75 9.19 1.76 -2.02
N LEU A 76 9.06 0.60 -2.67
CA LEU A 76 7.87 -0.25 -2.59
C LEU A 76 7.67 -0.79 -1.17
N GLU A 77 8.74 -1.20 -0.50
CA GLU A 77 8.74 -1.62 0.91
C GLU A 77 8.23 -0.48 1.80
N ARG A 78 8.73 0.74 1.57
CA ARG A 78 8.30 1.92 2.33
C ARG A 78 6.84 2.27 2.10
N MET A 79 6.31 2.07 0.89
CA MET A 79 4.88 2.26 0.62
C MET A 79 4.00 1.29 1.40
N LEU A 80 4.40 0.02 1.57
CA LEU A 80 3.65 -0.92 2.41
C LEU A 80 3.66 -0.48 3.87
N GLN A 81 4.81 -0.05 4.38
CA GLN A 81 4.93 0.47 5.75
C GLN A 81 4.04 1.69 6.00
N ASP A 82 4.04 2.67 5.10
CA ASP A 82 3.19 3.87 5.22
C ASP A 82 1.69 3.50 5.21
N ASN A 83 1.30 2.52 4.37
CA ASN A 83 -0.07 2.01 4.32
C ASN A 83 -0.48 1.30 5.62
N ASP A 84 0.40 0.49 6.21
CA ASP A 84 0.11 -0.23 7.45
C ASP A 84 0.03 0.72 8.65
N ALA A 85 0.96 1.68 8.74
CA ALA A 85 0.92 2.73 9.74
C ALA A 85 -0.40 3.54 9.66
N SER A 86 -0.81 3.92 8.44
CA SER A 86 -2.07 4.64 8.20
C SER A 86 -3.31 3.87 8.67
N LYS A 87 -3.35 2.54 8.42
CA LYS A 87 -4.45 1.68 8.87
C LYS A 87 -4.49 1.58 10.39
N ASN A 88 -3.34 1.44 11.03
CA ASN A 88 -3.24 1.38 12.50
C ASN A 88 -3.74 2.69 13.12
N LEU A 89 -3.32 3.84 12.60
CA LEU A 89 -3.80 5.15 13.05
C LEU A 89 -5.33 5.31 12.88
N THR A 90 -5.87 4.89 11.74
CA THR A 90 -7.33 4.92 11.53
C THR A 90 -8.06 4.00 12.52
N HIS A 91 -7.50 2.83 12.82
CA HIS A 91 -8.08 1.90 13.80
C HIS A 91 -8.04 2.47 15.22
N GLU A 92 -6.91 3.03 15.65
CA GLU A 92 -6.76 3.69 16.95
C GLU A 92 -7.72 4.87 17.10
N TYR A 93 -7.85 5.70 16.07
CA TYR A 93 -8.80 6.82 16.07
C TYR A 93 -10.25 6.33 16.21
N ARG A 94 -10.63 5.27 15.49
CA ARG A 94 -11.98 4.68 15.62
C ARG A 94 -12.20 4.08 17.01
N ALA A 95 -11.19 3.47 17.62
CA ALA A 95 -11.28 2.96 18.98
C ALA A 95 -11.48 4.09 19.99
N TYR A 96 -10.74 5.20 19.83
CA TYR A 96 -10.89 6.40 20.64
C TYR A 96 -12.30 7.02 20.51
N CYS A 97 -12.82 7.14 19.29
CA CYS A 97 -14.17 7.69 19.07
C CYS A 97 -15.24 6.84 19.75
N LYS A 98 -15.11 5.51 19.70
CA LYS A 98 -16.00 4.58 20.42
C LYS A 98 -15.92 4.72 21.93
N GLU A 99 -14.73 4.97 22.49
CA GLU A 99 -14.56 5.18 23.94
C GLU A 99 -15.21 6.51 24.39
N LYS A 100 -15.15 7.55 23.55
CA LYS A 100 -15.65 8.89 23.87
C LYS A 100 -17.09 9.14 23.42
N ASP A 101 -17.78 8.13 22.91
CA ASP A 101 -19.14 8.22 22.36
C ASP A 101 -19.28 9.32 21.29
N VAL A 102 -18.22 9.51 20.50
CA VAL A 102 -18.22 10.44 19.38
C VAL A 102 -18.84 9.74 18.17
N GLU A 103 -19.95 10.29 17.69
CA GLU A 103 -20.73 9.70 16.61
C GLU A 103 -19.95 9.75 15.27
N ASP A 104 -19.53 8.58 14.79
CA ASP A 104 -18.87 8.40 13.49
C ASP A 104 -19.94 8.40 12.38
N MET A 105 -20.54 9.57 12.13
CA MET A 105 -21.67 9.75 11.18
C MET A 105 -21.31 9.43 9.72
N VAL A 106 -20.03 9.42 9.37
CA VAL A 106 -19.54 9.16 8.01
C VAL A 106 -18.28 8.33 8.14
N GLY A 107 -18.25 7.11 7.59
CA GLY A 107 -17.14 6.15 7.72
C GLY A 107 -15.76 6.76 7.48
N PHE A 108 -15.14 7.25 8.55
CA PHE A 108 -13.92 8.04 8.49
C PHE A 108 -12.73 7.14 8.21
N SER A 109 -11.95 7.47 7.19
CA SER A 109 -10.73 6.76 6.83
C SER A 109 -9.66 7.75 6.42
N VAL A 110 -8.51 7.69 7.07
CA VAL A 110 -7.37 8.58 6.84
C VAL A 110 -6.16 7.77 6.41
N MET A 111 -5.38 8.35 5.51
CA MET A 111 -4.12 7.77 5.07
C MET A 111 -3.03 8.84 5.07
N VAL A 112 -1.95 8.57 5.80
CA VAL A 112 -0.79 9.45 5.92
C VAL A 112 0.36 8.80 5.17
N LEU A 113 0.83 9.47 4.11
CA LEU A 113 1.79 8.92 3.15
C LEU A 113 3.00 9.82 2.99
N ASN A 114 4.18 9.24 2.74
CA ASN A 114 5.38 10.00 2.48
C ASN A 114 5.42 10.55 1.03
N SER A 115 5.45 11.87 0.87
CA SER A 115 5.47 12.56 -0.43
C SER A 115 6.70 12.22 -1.30
N THR A 116 7.83 11.85 -0.71
CA THR A 116 9.06 11.50 -1.44
C THR A 116 9.03 10.09 -2.03
N VAL A 117 8.23 9.21 -1.42
CA VAL A 117 8.09 7.80 -1.80
C VAL A 117 6.90 7.62 -2.74
N TRP A 118 5.80 8.29 -2.42
CA TRP A 118 4.55 8.21 -3.18
C TRP A 118 4.50 9.33 -4.21
N SER A 119 5.13 9.09 -5.36
CA SER A 119 5.10 10.02 -6.49
C SER A 119 3.74 10.00 -7.19
N PHE A 120 2.72 10.53 -6.53
CA PHE A 120 1.46 10.86 -7.21
C PHE A 120 1.71 12.05 -8.12
N SER A 121 1.25 11.96 -9.37
CA SER A 121 1.07 13.17 -10.17
C SER A 121 0.06 14.00 -9.40
N THR A 122 0.47 15.17 -8.90
CA THR A 122 -0.47 16.16 -8.36
C THR A 122 -1.55 16.33 -9.42
N PRO A 123 -2.81 15.98 -9.13
CA PRO A 123 -3.86 16.25 -10.08
C PRO A 123 -3.94 17.77 -10.17
N SER A 124 -3.72 18.30 -11.38
CA SER A 124 -3.91 19.71 -11.68
C SER A 124 -5.36 20.06 -11.33
N ASN A 125 -5.53 20.80 -10.23
CA ASN A 125 -6.79 21.33 -9.74
C ASN A 125 -7.86 20.26 -9.43
N VAL A 126 -7.80 19.68 -8.24
CA VAL A 126 -9.02 19.16 -7.60
C VAL A 126 -9.23 19.95 -6.32
N ILE A 127 -9.99 21.03 -6.46
CA ILE A 127 -10.66 21.67 -5.33
C ILE A 127 -11.72 20.64 -4.89
N LEU A 128 -11.32 19.69 -4.03
CA LEU A 128 -12.28 18.84 -3.34
C LEU A 128 -12.78 19.64 -2.15
N SER A 129 -13.96 20.24 -2.36
CA SER A 129 -14.81 20.77 -1.32
C SER A 129 -14.89 19.79 -0.15
N ILE A 130 -14.33 20.20 0.98
CA ILE A 130 -14.52 19.67 2.33
C ILE A 130 -14.27 18.15 2.47
N GLY A 131 -13.06 17.79 2.89
CA GLY A 131 -12.76 16.42 3.37
C GLY A 131 -11.30 15.98 3.32
N VAL A 132 -10.41 16.71 2.65
CA VAL A 132 -9.00 16.27 2.39
C VAL A 132 -7.98 16.96 3.31
N ILE A 133 -8.42 17.72 4.32
CA ILE A 133 -7.54 18.61 5.12
C ILE A 133 -6.57 17.86 6.06
N ILE A 134 -6.69 16.54 6.26
CA ILE A 134 -5.86 15.85 7.28
C ILE A 134 -4.39 15.66 6.86
N ILE A 135 -4.03 15.92 5.60
CA ILE A 135 -2.59 15.96 5.23
C ILE A 135 -1.90 17.24 5.74
N TYR A 136 -2.62 18.31 6.10
CA TYR A 136 -2.01 19.55 6.63
C TYR A 136 -1.78 19.58 8.14
N CYS A 137 -2.38 18.66 8.93
CA CYS A 137 -2.25 18.73 10.39
C CYS A 137 -0.93 18.19 10.96
N PHE A 138 -0.07 17.52 10.16
CA PHE A 138 1.17 16.93 10.69
C PHE A 138 2.38 17.89 10.73
N LEU A 139 2.18 19.20 10.52
CA LEU A 139 3.28 20.17 10.62
C LEU A 139 2.88 21.49 11.30
N LYS A 140 2.18 21.43 12.43
CA LYS A 140 2.31 22.41 13.53
C LYS A 140 1.50 22.01 14.77
N GLN A 141 2.14 21.25 15.66
CA GLN A 141 2.25 21.58 17.09
C GLN A 141 3.36 20.74 17.72
#